data_AF-A0A2N1PFZ8-F1
#
_entry.id   AF-A0A2N1PFZ8-F1
#
_cell.length_a   1.000
_cell.length_b   1.000
_cell.length_c   1.000
_cell.angle_alpha   90.00
_cell.angle_beta   90.00
_cell.angle_gamma   90.00
#
_symmetry.space_group_name_H-M   'P 1'
#
loop_
_entity.id
_entity.type
_entity.pdbx_description
1 polymer ?
#
loop_
_entity_poly.entity_id
_entity_poly.type
_entity_poly.pdbx_seq_one_letter_code
_entity_poly.pdbx_strand_id
1 'polypeptide(L)'
;GDIVKKLWIMILLMPIITVKLYANTTIFIWHNTIVEVPLHANIEAFLGIPYASLSEGLKDENLFYEKNGVNYTFISVINTSILKDYRLDYKVSSPRYNKTAIQTITFRIVDLEPPVLTKGILIEVPVKSKTIDYMKYIDYSDNYDAKEHISVTIDTNSINLNQIGFYKVHIILMDRSFNQSRYELTLHIKDYQSPQIVETSNPVVNIGDSVDLMQFYLISDNYDASPNIFILDSEVRYHELGRYPIRIEAFDQSGNHAVYDSFIEIKDIEKPVLSLKTNQLVLPLGENINLYDLIIKAKDNYDTIDINDVLIETDLDINKVGYYEAIYELKDNSNNVSAYKVNIIVRDTKAPVFDIEPIETYDYDSIDLTDQISVSDDSGKPVNWVLVETNLVAQPGKYQALYLAIDAYGNHTYHLRHITLLASDSSDTPTGAMIAYTIFGMLSISVLAYGMYYYRIKKHRL
;
A
#
# COMPACT_ATOMS: atom_id res chain seq x y z
N GLY A 1 22.49 46.19 -22.25
CA GLY A 1 21.63 47.34 -22.55
C GLY A 1 21.32 48.02 -21.25
N ASP A 2 21.68 49.30 -21.16
CA ASP A 2 21.20 50.34 -20.25
C ASP A 2 20.82 49.96 -18.81
N ILE A 3 21.63 50.41 -17.84
CA ILE A 3 21.41 51.70 -17.15
C ILE A 3 22.65 51.97 -16.27
N VAL A 4 23.45 52.92 -16.74
CA VAL A 4 24.48 53.63 -15.99
C VAL A 4 23.83 54.90 -15.42
N LYS A 5 24.13 55.22 -14.16
CA LYS A 5 24.20 56.56 -13.53
C LYS A 5 23.48 56.61 -12.18
N LYS A 6 24.27 56.72 -11.11
CA LYS A 6 24.23 57.85 -10.16
C LYS A 6 25.11 57.52 -8.96
N LEU A 7 26.27 58.18 -8.84
CA LEU A 7 26.68 58.71 -7.55
C LEU A 7 27.56 59.96 -7.74
N TRP A 8 26.88 61.10 -7.57
CA TRP A 8 27.30 62.34 -6.93
C TRP A 8 28.76 62.80 -7.05
N ILE A 9 28.92 63.78 -7.94
CA ILE A 9 29.96 64.80 -7.95
C ILE A 9 29.76 65.68 -6.70
N MET A 10 30.70 65.65 -5.76
CA MET A 10 30.82 66.68 -4.72
C MET A 10 32.29 67.09 -4.58
N ILE A 11 32.52 68.35 -4.98
CA ILE A 11 33.49 69.29 -4.42
C ILE A 11 34.97 69.00 -4.70
N LEU A 12 35.49 69.72 -5.71
CA LEU A 12 36.85 70.25 -5.67
C LEU A 12 36.73 71.78 -5.82
N LEU A 13 36.20 72.42 -4.77
CA LEU A 13 36.43 73.84 -4.54
C LEU A 13 37.90 73.97 -4.13
N MET A 14 38.73 74.42 -5.06
CA MET A 14 40.07 74.91 -4.75
C MET A 14 39.95 76.05 -3.72
N PRO A 15 40.58 75.96 -2.55
CA PRO A 15 41.03 77.17 -1.89
C PRO A 15 42.26 77.67 -2.65
N ILE A 16 42.20 78.91 -3.11
CA ILE A 16 43.38 79.69 -3.50
C ILE A 16 44.27 79.75 -2.26
N ILE A 17 45.24 78.85 -2.18
CA ILE A 17 46.33 78.97 -1.21
C ILE A 17 47.20 80.11 -1.73
N THR A 18 47.14 81.24 -1.04
CA THR A 18 48.17 82.28 -1.14
C THR A 18 49.50 81.63 -0.77
N VAL A 19 50.30 81.30 -1.77
CA VAL A 19 51.70 80.90 -1.57
C VAL A 19 52.44 82.14 -1.08
N LYS A 20 52.61 82.26 0.24
CA LYS A 20 53.75 83.00 0.77
C LYS A 20 55.00 82.25 0.31
N LEU A 21 55.61 82.75 -0.75
CA LEU A 21 56.96 82.40 -1.18
C LEU A 21 57.93 82.72 -0.03
N TYR A 22 58.20 81.73 0.82
CA TYR A 22 59.45 81.72 1.56
C TYR A 22 60.50 81.14 0.63
N ALA A 23 61.44 81.98 0.21
CA ALA A 23 62.65 81.54 -0.47
C ALA A 23 63.45 80.62 0.46
N ASN A 24 63.16 79.32 0.44
CA ASN A 24 64.01 78.32 1.10
C ASN A 24 64.90 77.70 0.03
N THR A 25 66.12 78.20 -0.05
CA THR A 25 67.21 77.70 -0.91
C THR A 25 67.68 76.33 -0.40
N THR A 26 66.81 75.32 -0.52
CA THR A 26 67.15 73.95 -0.17
C THR A 26 67.72 73.27 -1.40
N ILE A 27 69.02 72.98 -1.35
CA ILE A 27 69.74 72.23 -2.40
C ILE A 27 69.46 70.72 -2.34
N PHE A 28 68.56 70.28 -1.45
CA PHE A 28 68.27 68.89 -1.14
C PHE A 28 66.86 68.52 -1.61
N ILE A 29 66.74 67.40 -2.30
CA ILE A 29 65.50 66.79 -2.76
C ILE A 29 65.34 65.46 -2.02
N TRP A 30 64.30 65.32 -1.21
CA TRP A 30 64.04 64.13 -0.41
C TRP A 30 63.19 63.10 -1.18
N HIS A 31 63.55 61.83 -1.00
CA HIS A 31 62.89 60.67 -1.58
C HIS A 31 62.46 59.70 -0.48
N ASN A 32 61.38 58.95 -0.72
CA ASN A 32 60.84 57.96 0.22
C ASN A 32 60.58 58.53 1.64
N THR A 33 59.95 59.71 1.71
CA THR A 33 59.63 60.37 2.99
C THR A 33 58.50 59.69 3.77
N ILE A 34 57.84 58.70 3.16
CA ILE A 34 56.92 57.78 3.81
C ILE A 34 57.44 56.37 3.56
N VAL A 35 57.62 55.60 4.62
CA VAL A 35 58.12 54.22 4.57
C VAL A 35 57.11 53.33 5.28
N GLU A 36 56.58 52.35 4.56
CA GLU A 36 55.73 51.31 5.15
C GLU A 36 56.63 50.24 5.78
N VAL A 37 56.34 49.91 7.04
CA VAL A 37 57.08 48.94 7.83
C VAL A 37 56.10 47.84 8.26
N PRO A 38 56.32 46.58 7.87
CA PRO A 38 55.49 45.47 8.33
C PRO A 38 55.47 45.39 9.85
N LEU A 39 54.33 45.00 10.42
CA LEU A 39 54.17 44.76 11.84
C LEU A 39 55.25 43.80 12.36
N HIS A 40 55.79 44.10 13.55
CA HIS A 40 56.87 43.38 14.21
C HIS A 40 58.21 43.32 13.45
N ALA A 41 58.34 43.99 12.29
CA ALA A 41 59.60 44.04 11.57
C ALA A 41 60.67 44.81 12.36
N ASN A 42 61.94 44.49 12.08
CA ASN A 42 63.07 45.22 12.64
C ASN A 42 63.23 46.58 11.93
N ILE A 43 63.04 47.69 12.66
CA ILE A 43 63.06 49.05 12.13
C ILE A 43 64.40 49.44 11.47
N GLU A 44 65.53 48.87 11.92
CA GLU A 44 66.86 49.18 11.39
C GLU A 44 66.97 48.91 9.88
N ALA A 45 66.25 47.90 9.37
CA ALA A 45 66.23 47.57 7.95
C ALA A 45 65.59 48.67 7.08
N PHE A 46 64.80 49.56 7.67
CA PHE A 46 64.00 50.57 6.98
C PHE A 46 64.58 51.99 7.08
N LEU A 47 65.48 52.25 8.04
CA LEU A 47 66.10 53.57 8.23
C LEU A 47 67.00 54.00 7.05
N GLY A 48 67.40 53.06 6.20
CA GLY A 48 68.19 53.31 4.98
C GLY A 48 67.37 53.78 3.78
N ILE A 49 66.05 53.57 3.79
CA ILE A 49 65.18 53.77 2.62
C ILE A 49 64.97 55.26 2.28
N PRO A 50 64.74 56.17 3.25
CA PRO A 50 64.68 57.60 2.98
C PRO A 50 66.07 58.17 2.71
N TYR A 51 66.18 58.95 1.64
CA TYR A 51 67.42 59.64 1.30
C TYR A 51 67.15 60.97 0.62
N ALA A 52 68.17 61.82 0.60
CA ALA A 52 68.19 63.09 -0.09
C ALA A 52 69.22 63.07 -1.23
N SER A 53 68.83 63.59 -2.40
CA SER A 53 69.75 63.93 -3.49
C SER A 53 69.95 65.43 -3.55
N LEU A 54 71.04 65.88 -4.18
CA LEU A 54 71.22 67.31 -4.45
C LEU A 54 70.43 67.75 -5.68
N SER A 55 70.07 69.04 -5.75
CA SER A 55 69.47 69.64 -6.95
C SER A 55 70.37 69.49 -8.17
N GLU A 56 69.74 69.48 -9.35
CA GLU A 56 70.42 69.25 -10.64
C GLU A 56 71.67 70.13 -10.81
N GLY A 57 72.79 69.51 -11.21
CA GLY A 57 74.09 70.17 -11.39
C GLY A 57 74.98 70.26 -10.13
N LEU A 58 74.48 69.89 -8.95
CA LEU A 58 75.26 69.87 -7.70
C LEU A 58 75.70 68.43 -7.36
N LYS A 59 76.94 68.26 -6.88
CA LYS A 59 77.50 66.96 -6.47
C LYS A 59 78.32 67.07 -5.20
N ASP A 60 78.01 66.22 -4.23
CA ASP A 60 78.77 66.04 -3.00
C ASP A 60 78.75 64.55 -2.68
N GLU A 61 79.92 63.90 -2.71
CA GLU A 61 80.07 62.47 -2.40
C GLU A 61 80.04 62.21 -0.89
N ASN A 62 80.17 63.26 -0.08
CA ASN A 62 80.27 63.19 1.38
C ASN A 62 79.01 63.72 2.07
N LEU A 63 77.83 63.44 1.50
CA LEU A 63 76.57 63.74 2.17
C LEU A 63 76.48 62.98 3.49
N PHE A 64 76.19 63.71 4.57
CA PHE A 64 76.12 63.17 5.91
C PHE A 64 74.67 63.21 6.43
N TYR A 65 74.23 62.12 7.06
CA TYR A 65 72.88 61.98 7.61
C TYR A 65 72.92 61.80 9.13
N GLU A 66 72.18 62.64 9.84
CA GLU A 66 71.79 62.42 11.22
C GLU A 66 70.35 61.89 11.21
N LYS A 67 70.17 60.63 11.65
CA LYS A 67 68.89 59.90 11.59
C LYS A 67 68.23 59.70 12.96
N ASN A 68 68.89 60.12 14.02
CA ASN A 68 68.45 59.93 15.40
C ASN A 68 68.75 61.18 16.22
N GLY A 69 67.80 61.63 17.05
CA GLY A 69 67.94 62.80 17.92
C GLY A 69 67.74 64.17 17.23
N VAL A 70 67.42 64.20 15.93
CA VAL A 70 67.12 65.44 15.22
C VAL A 70 65.76 65.96 15.67
N ASN A 71 65.66 67.26 16.01
CA ASN A 71 64.45 67.90 16.53
C ASN A 71 63.79 67.11 17.68
N TYR A 72 64.57 66.46 18.54
CA TYR A 72 64.09 65.63 19.66
C TYR A 72 63.25 64.41 19.23
N THR A 73 63.41 63.94 17.99
CA THR A 73 62.83 62.66 17.52
C THR A 73 63.87 61.55 17.60
N PHE A 74 63.49 60.38 18.10
CA PHE A 74 64.41 59.27 18.32
C PHE A 74 63.88 57.97 17.72
N ILE A 75 64.76 57.12 17.19
CA ILE A 75 64.42 55.81 16.64
C ILE A 75 63.70 54.95 17.68
N SER A 76 64.09 55.05 18.96
CA SER A 76 63.51 54.30 20.08
C SER A 76 62.02 54.58 20.33
N VAL A 77 61.46 55.65 19.73
CA VAL A 77 60.03 55.97 19.82
C VAL A 77 59.20 55.13 18.85
N ILE A 78 59.81 54.59 17.80
CA ILE A 78 59.13 53.74 16.81
C ILE A 78 58.92 52.35 17.42
N ASN A 79 57.67 52.01 17.70
CA ASN A 79 57.28 50.68 18.15
C ASN A 79 56.61 49.94 16.98
N THR A 80 57.30 48.96 16.41
CA THR A 80 56.80 48.20 15.25
C THR A 80 55.71 47.19 15.60
N SER A 81 55.36 47.03 16.88
CA SER A 81 54.25 46.18 17.33
C SER A 81 52.89 46.89 17.40
N ILE A 82 52.81 48.16 17.00
CA ILE A 82 51.57 48.97 17.07
C ILE A 82 51.32 49.61 15.71
N LEU A 83 50.13 49.37 15.12
CA LEU A 83 49.71 50.02 13.88
C LEU A 83 49.54 51.52 14.09
N LYS A 84 50.49 52.30 13.59
CA LYS A 84 50.56 53.75 13.77
C LYS A 84 51.57 54.39 12.81
N ASP A 85 51.31 55.64 12.44
CA ASP A 85 52.30 56.51 11.80
C ASP A 85 53.23 57.12 12.85
N TYR A 86 54.51 56.76 12.80
CA TYR A 86 55.59 57.37 13.58
C TYR A 86 56.34 58.40 12.74
N ARG A 87 56.80 59.47 13.39
CA ARG A 87 57.54 60.55 12.72
C ARG A 87 58.96 60.61 13.28
N LEU A 88 59.93 60.66 12.38
CA LEU A 88 61.35 60.76 12.69
C LEU A 88 61.98 61.80 11.77
N ASP A 89 62.62 62.80 12.33
CA ASP A 89 63.28 63.85 11.56
C ASP A 89 64.68 63.41 11.15
N TYR A 90 64.99 63.51 9.87
CA TYR A 90 66.33 63.29 9.34
C TYR A 90 66.94 64.64 9.00
N LYS A 91 68.21 64.82 9.33
CA LYS A 91 69.00 65.97 8.91
C LYS A 91 70.08 65.52 7.95
N VAL A 92 70.05 66.08 6.75
CA VAL A 92 71.13 65.92 5.76
C VAL A 92 72.01 67.16 5.78
N SER A 93 73.32 66.94 5.73
CA SER A 93 74.33 68.00 5.67
C SER A 93 75.24 67.78 4.47
N SER A 94 75.47 68.84 3.69
CA SER A 94 76.48 68.86 2.62
C SER A 94 77.65 69.71 3.07
N PRO A 95 78.80 69.09 3.40
CA PRO A 95 80.02 69.82 3.74
C PRO A 95 80.50 70.71 2.59
N ARG A 96 80.35 70.27 1.33
CA ARG A 96 80.82 71.01 0.15
C ARG A 96 80.13 72.36 -0.01
N TYR A 97 78.83 72.43 0.27
CA TYR A 97 78.03 73.64 0.10
C TYR A 97 77.70 74.35 1.41
N ASN A 98 78.13 73.80 2.55
CA ASN A 98 77.83 74.29 3.91
C ASN A 98 76.32 74.53 4.13
N LYS A 99 75.50 73.57 3.71
CA LYS A 99 74.04 73.61 3.81
C LYS A 99 73.52 72.37 4.52
N THR A 100 72.43 72.54 5.25
CA THR A 100 71.71 71.45 5.90
C THR A 100 70.22 71.57 5.61
N ALA A 101 69.52 70.44 5.54
CA ALA A 101 68.06 70.39 5.49
C ALA A 101 67.54 69.33 6.46
N ILE A 102 66.37 69.60 7.04
CA ILE A 102 65.66 68.66 7.90
C ILE A 102 64.38 68.24 7.18
N GLN A 103 64.08 66.95 7.19
CA GLN A 103 62.85 66.40 6.67
C GLN A 103 62.26 65.41 7.67
N THR A 104 60.98 65.56 7.95
CA THR A 104 60.22 64.56 8.70
C THR A 104 59.93 63.37 7.80
N ILE A 105 60.39 62.20 8.22
CA ILE A 105 60.08 60.90 7.62
C ILE A 105 58.94 60.28 8.41
N THR A 106 57.94 59.75 7.71
CA THR A 106 56.83 59.00 8.31
C THR A 106 57.07 57.51 8.15
N PHE A 107 57.25 56.80 9.25
CA PHE A 107 57.25 55.34 9.28
C PHE A 107 55.84 54.87 9.61
N ARG A 108 55.14 54.32 8.62
CA ARG A 108 53.80 53.77 8.78
C ARG A 108 53.92 52.29 9.09
N ILE A 109 53.57 51.90 10.31
CA ILE A 109 53.49 50.47 10.64
C ILE A 109 52.20 49.93 10.04
N VAL A 110 52.33 48.95 9.14
CA VAL A 110 51.22 48.29 8.43
C VAL A 110 51.20 46.82 8.77
N ASP A 111 50.01 46.25 8.88
CA ASP A 111 49.83 44.81 8.93
C ASP A 111 49.51 44.30 7.52
N LEU A 112 50.23 43.25 7.11
CA LEU A 112 50.24 42.71 5.75
C LEU A 112 49.94 41.20 5.73
N GLU A 113 49.74 40.57 6.89
CA GLU A 113 49.50 39.14 6.98
C GLU A 113 48.00 38.89 7.10
N PRO A 114 47.41 38.02 6.27
CA PRO A 114 46.01 37.69 6.41
C PRO A 114 45.75 36.75 7.59
N PRO A 115 44.53 36.76 8.14
CA PRO A 115 44.13 35.79 9.16
C PRO A 115 44.30 34.35 8.69
N VAL A 116 44.57 33.44 9.62
CA VAL A 116 44.77 32.02 9.35
C VAL A 116 43.68 31.15 9.96
N LEU A 117 43.24 30.13 9.23
CA LEU A 117 42.35 29.10 9.75
C LEU A 117 43.18 28.12 10.60
N THR A 118 42.90 28.06 11.90
CA THR A 118 43.59 27.20 12.86
C THR A 118 42.89 25.86 13.08
N LYS A 119 41.59 25.77 12.74
CA LYS A 119 40.82 24.53 12.72
C LYS A 119 39.84 24.54 11.55
N GLY A 120 39.84 23.46 10.77
CA GLY A 120 38.85 23.19 9.72
C GLY A 120 38.62 21.69 9.63
N ILE A 121 37.52 21.21 10.22
CA ILE A 121 37.18 19.78 10.23
C ILE A 121 36.11 19.47 9.18
N LEU A 122 35.94 18.18 8.87
CA LEU A 122 34.82 17.69 8.08
C LEU A 122 33.50 18.09 8.76
N ILE A 123 32.60 18.72 8.01
CA ILE A 123 31.27 19.08 8.48
C ILE A 123 30.32 17.97 8.07
N GLU A 124 29.70 17.27 9.02
CA GLU A 124 28.69 16.27 8.73
C GLU A 124 27.33 16.72 9.26
N VAL A 125 26.32 16.69 8.40
CA VAL A 125 24.96 17.12 8.77
C VAL A 125 23.90 16.17 8.22
N PRO A 126 22.78 15.99 8.94
CA PRO A 126 21.64 15.26 8.42
C PRO A 126 21.04 15.95 7.19
N VAL A 127 20.58 15.15 6.24
CA VAL A 127 19.76 15.64 5.13
C VAL A 127 18.48 16.33 5.65
N LYS A 128 18.00 17.33 4.91
CA LYS A 128 16.85 18.19 5.27
C LYS A 128 17.05 19.01 6.55
N SER A 129 18.30 19.20 6.98
CA SER A 129 18.63 20.19 8.03
C SER A 129 18.17 21.59 7.61
N LYS A 130 17.61 22.36 8.55
CA LYS A 130 17.12 23.72 8.27
C LYS A 130 18.25 24.74 8.13
N THR A 131 19.27 24.64 8.99
CA THR A 131 20.41 25.55 9.03
C THR A 131 21.66 24.81 9.51
N ILE A 132 22.83 25.37 9.19
CA ILE A 132 24.13 24.87 9.66
C ILE A 132 24.81 26.01 10.44
N ASP A 133 25.27 25.71 11.65
CA ASP A 133 26.12 26.61 12.42
C ASP A 133 27.59 26.33 12.12
N TYR A 134 28.09 26.96 11.05
CA TYR A 134 29.46 26.75 10.57
C TYR A 134 30.53 27.15 11.57
N MET A 135 30.23 28.08 12.49
CA MET A 135 31.19 28.58 13.48
C MET A 135 31.62 27.51 14.49
N LYS A 136 30.85 26.41 14.62
CA LYS A 136 31.25 25.24 15.43
C LYS A 136 32.38 24.42 14.82
N TYR A 137 32.57 24.51 13.50
CA TYR A 137 33.50 23.67 12.75
C TYR A 137 34.81 24.37 12.40
N ILE A 138 34.90 25.67 12.65
CA ILE A 138 36.05 26.50 12.31
C ILE A 138 36.65 27.22 13.51
N ASP A 139 37.96 27.39 13.47
CA ASP A 139 38.69 28.29 14.36
C ASP A 139 39.75 29.03 13.54
N TYR A 140 40.07 30.26 13.95
CA TYR A 140 40.95 31.14 13.21
C TYR A 140 41.57 32.19 14.13
N SER A 141 42.71 32.71 13.70
CA SER A 141 43.47 33.74 14.41
C SER A 141 44.18 34.66 13.43
N ASP A 142 44.62 35.81 13.92
CA ASP A 142 45.41 36.77 13.17
C ASP A 142 46.67 37.16 13.97
N ASN A 143 47.66 37.77 13.32
CA ASN A 143 48.91 38.19 13.96
C ASN A 143 48.72 39.45 14.84
N TYR A 144 47.68 40.26 14.60
CA TYR A 144 47.43 41.53 15.30
C TYR A 144 45.99 41.69 15.77
N ASP A 145 45.02 41.36 14.92
CA ASP A 145 43.61 41.55 15.21
C ASP A 145 43.06 40.44 16.12
N ALA A 146 42.34 40.85 17.17
CA ALA A 146 41.59 39.92 17.99
C ALA A 146 40.48 39.25 17.16
N LYS A 147 40.12 38.02 17.51
CA LYS A 147 39.21 37.16 16.74
C LYS A 147 37.87 37.83 16.41
N GLU A 148 37.32 38.60 17.33
CA GLU A 148 36.06 39.35 17.18
C GLU A 148 36.12 40.48 16.15
N HIS A 149 37.32 40.90 15.74
CA HIS A 149 37.52 41.92 14.71
C HIS A 149 37.79 41.33 13.32
N ILE A 150 37.94 40.00 13.22
CA ILE A 150 38.11 39.31 11.95
C ILE A 150 36.72 39.09 11.33
N SER A 151 36.52 39.60 10.13
CA SER A 151 35.32 39.35 9.34
C SER A 151 35.36 37.96 8.73
N VAL A 152 34.29 37.18 8.93
CA VAL A 152 34.13 35.84 8.33
C VAL A 152 32.98 35.86 7.35
N THR A 153 33.26 35.52 6.10
CA THR A 153 32.25 35.32 5.06
C THR A 153 32.24 33.85 4.65
N ILE A 154 31.06 33.25 4.60
CA ILE A 154 30.88 31.85 4.21
C ILE A 154 29.95 31.83 3.00
N ASP A 155 30.44 31.30 1.88
CA ASP A 155 29.63 31.08 0.68
C ASP A 155 28.98 29.70 0.74
N THR A 156 27.65 29.69 0.75
CA THR A 156 26.82 28.49 0.83
C THR A 156 25.90 28.34 -0.37
N ASN A 157 26.06 29.14 -1.44
CA ASN A 157 25.11 29.20 -2.55
C ASN A 157 25.01 27.88 -3.34
N SER A 158 26.07 27.06 -3.33
CA SER A 158 26.11 25.75 -4.00
C SER A 158 25.57 24.61 -3.15
N ILE A 159 25.18 24.85 -1.90
CA ILE A 159 24.81 23.82 -0.94
C ILE A 159 23.31 23.55 -0.97
N ASN A 160 22.94 22.31 -1.29
CA ASN A 160 21.56 21.86 -1.22
C ASN A 160 21.35 20.95 0.00
N LEU A 161 20.74 21.49 1.07
CA LEU A 161 20.48 20.75 2.30
C LEU A 161 19.48 19.59 2.13
N ASN A 162 18.73 19.57 1.03
CA ASN A 162 17.75 18.54 0.72
C ASN A 162 18.31 17.41 -0.16
N GLN A 163 19.62 17.37 -0.39
CA GLN A 163 20.24 16.35 -1.23
C GLN A 163 21.51 15.83 -0.57
N ILE A 164 21.57 14.51 -0.39
CA ILE A 164 22.78 13.86 0.14
C ILE A 164 23.97 14.05 -0.79
N GLY A 165 25.18 14.05 -0.22
CA GLY A 165 26.42 14.14 -0.97
C GLY A 165 27.47 15.04 -0.33
N PHE A 166 28.54 15.27 -1.07
CA PHE A 166 29.65 16.11 -0.66
C PHE A 166 29.58 17.48 -1.36
N TYR A 167 29.67 18.53 -0.56
CA TYR A 167 29.65 19.92 -0.98
C TYR A 167 30.93 20.62 -0.52
N LYS A 168 31.27 21.70 -1.22
CA LYS A 168 32.40 22.56 -0.88
C LYS A 168 31.87 23.83 -0.23
N VAL A 169 32.42 24.18 0.92
CA VAL A 169 32.12 25.40 1.67
C VAL A 169 33.32 26.32 1.53
N HIS A 170 33.12 27.51 0.95
CA HIS A 170 34.19 28.49 0.82
C HIS A 170 34.13 29.51 1.95
N ILE A 171 35.26 29.69 2.63
CA ILE A 171 35.39 30.60 3.78
C ILE A 171 36.40 31.67 3.41
N ILE A 172 36.03 32.93 3.67
CA ILE A 172 36.90 34.08 3.52
C ILE A 172 37.06 34.71 4.90
N LEU A 173 38.31 34.83 5.35
CA LEU A 173 38.67 35.58 6.55
C LEU A 173 39.31 36.90 6.11
N MET A 174 38.93 38.00 6.77
CA MET A 174 39.46 39.33 6.50
C MET A 174 39.70 40.07 7.82
N ASP A 175 40.90 40.60 8.01
CA ASP A 175 41.25 41.46 9.14
C ASP A 175 40.78 42.92 8.92
N ARG A 176 41.16 43.85 9.81
CA ARG A 176 40.83 45.28 9.66
C ARG A 176 41.79 46.04 8.73
N SER A 177 42.94 45.45 8.44
CA SER A 177 43.91 45.93 7.45
C SER A 177 43.54 45.54 6.02
N PHE A 178 42.45 44.81 5.84
CA PHE A 178 41.91 44.25 4.60
C PHE A 178 42.75 43.12 3.99
N ASN A 179 43.64 42.48 4.75
CA ASN A 179 44.30 41.26 4.30
C ASN A 179 43.31 40.10 4.33
N GLN A 180 43.34 39.25 3.31
CA GLN A 180 42.36 38.18 3.12
C GLN A 180 43.00 36.81 2.90
N SER A 181 42.37 35.78 3.47
CA SER A 181 42.67 34.37 3.19
C SER A 181 41.39 33.61 2.79
N ARG A 182 41.56 32.55 2.01
CA ARG A 182 40.45 31.73 1.48
C ARG A 182 40.69 30.26 1.75
N TYR A 183 39.66 29.59 2.26
CA TYR A 183 39.69 28.17 2.58
C TYR A 183 38.51 27.44 1.96
N GLU A 184 38.70 26.16 1.68
CA GLU A 184 37.66 25.24 1.22
C GLU A 184 37.52 24.11 2.25
N LEU A 185 36.32 23.93 2.80
CA LEU A 185 35.97 22.79 3.65
C LEU A 185 35.00 21.87 2.93
N THR A 186 35.04 20.59 3.28
CA THR A 186 34.07 19.60 2.80
C THR A 186 32.88 19.52 3.76
N LEU A 187 31.69 19.64 3.22
CA LEU A 187 30.41 19.38 3.89
C LEU A 187 29.84 18.06 3.35
N HIS A 188 29.60 17.11 4.24
CA HIS A 188 28.97 15.83 3.93
C HIS A 188 27.54 15.86 4.46
N ILE A 189 26.58 15.85 3.53
CA ILE A 189 25.16 15.72 3.84
C ILE A 189 24.82 14.24 3.71
N LYS A 190 24.41 13.63 4.82
CA LYS A 190 24.13 12.20 4.90
C LYS A 190 22.76 11.96 5.52
N ASP A 191 22.10 10.89 5.12
CA ASP A 191 20.97 10.39 5.87
C ASP A 191 21.42 9.49 7.03
N TYR A 192 20.83 9.71 8.20
CA TYR A 192 21.10 8.96 9.43
C TYR A 192 19.86 8.26 9.98
N GLN A 193 18.71 8.43 9.33
CA GLN A 193 17.46 7.82 9.76
C GLN A 193 17.28 6.50 9.03
N SER A 194 16.90 5.47 9.78
CA SER A 194 16.58 4.17 9.20
C SER A 194 15.14 4.16 8.70
N PRO A 195 14.82 3.28 7.72
CA PRO A 195 13.44 3.09 7.29
C PRO A 195 12.51 2.77 8.47
N GLN A 196 11.25 3.17 8.37
CA GLN A 196 10.19 2.82 9.29
C GLN A 196 9.38 1.66 8.70
N ILE A 197 9.24 0.58 9.48
CA ILE A 197 8.39 -0.57 9.15
C ILE A 197 7.18 -0.55 10.09
N VAL A 198 5.98 -0.56 9.52
CA VAL A 198 4.71 -0.53 10.27
C VAL A 198 3.84 -1.69 9.80
N GLU A 199 3.48 -2.60 10.72
CA GLU A 199 2.48 -3.64 10.44
C GLU A 199 1.08 -2.99 10.34
N THR A 200 0.43 -3.13 9.19
CA THR A 200 -0.88 -2.53 8.89
C THR A 200 -2.02 -3.49 9.21
N SER A 201 -1.77 -4.80 9.17
CA SER A 201 -2.73 -5.85 9.50
C SER A 201 -2.02 -7.15 9.87
N ASN A 202 -2.69 -8.00 10.65
CA ASN A 202 -2.13 -9.28 11.08
C ASN A 202 -1.92 -10.21 9.88
N PRO A 203 -0.71 -10.78 9.67
CA PRO A 203 -0.46 -11.73 8.60
C PRO A 203 -1.14 -13.08 8.89
N VAL A 204 -2.34 -13.29 8.34
CA VAL A 204 -3.07 -14.56 8.38
C VAL A 204 -3.23 -15.07 6.97
N VAL A 205 -2.85 -16.33 6.74
CA VAL A 205 -2.78 -16.93 5.41
C VAL A 205 -3.43 -18.31 5.44
N ASN A 206 -4.22 -18.60 4.39
CA ASN A 206 -4.79 -19.94 4.23
C ASN A 206 -3.68 -20.94 3.96
N ILE A 207 -3.84 -22.15 4.47
CA ILE A 207 -2.88 -23.22 4.25
C ILE A 207 -2.73 -23.57 2.76
N GLY A 208 -1.48 -23.67 2.30
CA GLY A 208 -1.14 -23.95 0.90
C GLY A 208 -1.25 -22.75 -0.06
N ASP A 209 -1.75 -21.60 0.39
CA ASP A 209 -1.87 -20.41 -0.46
C ASP A 209 -0.51 -19.71 -0.65
N SER A 210 -0.32 -19.16 -1.85
CA SER A 210 0.77 -18.22 -2.11
C SER A 210 0.33 -16.82 -1.67
N VAL A 211 1.15 -16.14 -0.87
CA VAL A 211 0.88 -14.81 -0.33
C VAL A 211 2.01 -13.84 -0.63
N ASP A 212 1.65 -12.59 -0.94
CA ASP A 212 2.61 -11.48 -0.87
C ASP A 212 2.59 -10.90 0.54
N LEU A 213 3.64 -11.17 1.33
CA LEU A 213 3.74 -10.72 2.71
C LEU A 213 3.83 -9.19 2.83
N MET A 214 4.21 -8.48 1.76
CA MET A 214 4.29 -7.02 1.79
C MET A 214 2.94 -6.33 1.96
N GLN A 215 1.82 -7.01 1.68
CA GLN A 215 0.49 -6.41 1.89
C GLN A 215 0.18 -6.10 3.36
N PHE A 216 0.87 -6.75 4.30
CA PHE A 216 0.67 -6.59 5.74
C PHE A 216 1.55 -5.48 6.34
N TYR A 217 2.45 -4.88 5.56
CA TYR A 217 3.43 -3.91 6.07
C TYR A 217 3.48 -2.64 5.20
N LEU A 218 3.63 -1.50 5.86
CA LEU A 218 3.98 -0.23 5.24
C LEU A 218 5.42 0.09 5.60
N ILE A 219 6.27 0.24 4.59
CA ILE A 219 7.68 0.59 4.75
C ILE A 219 7.92 1.93 4.08
N SER A 220 8.50 2.88 4.82
CA SER A 220 8.79 4.23 4.35
C SER A 220 10.10 4.75 4.93
N ASP A 221 10.67 5.77 4.32
CA ASP A 221 11.89 6.41 4.81
C ASP A 221 11.78 7.94 4.66
N ASN A 222 12.60 8.69 5.39
CA ASN A 222 12.61 10.15 5.35
C ASN A 222 13.21 10.70 4.05
N TYR A 223 14.10 9.99 3.37
CA TYR A 223 14.75 10.45 2.12
C TYR A 223 14.64 9.45 0.98
N ASP A 224 14.82 8.16 1.26
CA ASP A 224 14.75 7.11 0.26
C ASP A 224 13.28 6.77 -0.07
N ALA A 225 12.91 6.97 -1.34
CA ALA A 225 11.56 6.65 -1.78
C ALA A 225 11.33 5.15 -2.00
N SER A 226 12.39 4.35 -2.06
CA SER A 226 12.30 2.91 -2.32
C SER A 226 13.39 2.14 -1.57
N PRO A 227 13.27 2.03 -0.24
CA PRO A 227 14.15 1.18 0.56
C PRO A 227 14.19 -0.25 0.02
N ASN A 228 15.34 -0.90 0.10
CA ASN A 228 15.50 -2.30 -0.24
C ASN A 228 14.98 -3.17 0.90
N ILE A 229 14.09 -4.12 0.61
CA ILE A 229 13.35 -4.89 1.60
C ILE A 229 13.64 -6.37 1.43
N PHE A 230 13.93 -7.03 2.54
CA PHE A 230 14.10 -8.47 2.63
C PHE A 230 13.10 -9.03 3.63
N ILE A 231 12.40 -10.09 3.23
CA ILE A 231 11.54 -10.85 4.13
C ILE A 231 12.18 -12.21 4.33
N LEU A 232 12.47 -12.53 5.57
CA LEU A 232 13.05 -13.79 6.01
C LEU A 232 11.94 -14.64 6.62
N ASP A 233 11.46 -15.59 5.83
CA ASP A 233 10.36 -16.51 6.14
C ASP A 233 10.79 -17.98 6.10
N SER A 234 12.10 -18.25 6.16
CA SER A 234 12.66 -19.60 5.99
C SER A 234 12.17 -20.64 7.03
N GLU A 235 11.64 -20.19 8.16
CA GLU A 235 11.10 -21.05 9.22
C GLU A 235 9.58 -21.30 9.07
N VAL A 236 8.92 -20.62 8.13
CA VAL A 236 7.48 -20.72 7.91
C VAL A 236 7.15 -22.01 7.16
N ARG A 237 6.27 -22.81 7.75
CA ARG A 237 5.76 -24.03 7.11
C ARG A 237 4.37 -23.75 6.54
N TYR A 238 4.31 -23.30 5.29
CA TYR A 238 3.07 -22.90 4.59
C TYR A 238 2.03 -24.03 4.40
N HIS A 239 2.43 -25.29 4.65
CA HIS A 239 1.57 -26.47 4.55
C HIS A 239 1.27 -27.10 5.92
N GLU A 240 1.58 -26.39 7.01
CA GLU A 240 1.30 -26.84 8.37
C GLU A 240 0.67 -25.71 9.17
N LEU A 241 -0.49 -26.00 9.79
CA LEU A 241 -1.16 -25.03 10.67
C LEU A 241 -0.24 -24.60 11.80
N GLY A 242 -0.23 -23.31 12.10
CA GLY A 242 0.60 -22.80 13.19
C GLY A 242 0.93 -21.32 13.06
N ARG A 243 1.72 -20.85 14.03
CA ARG A 243 2.24 -19.49 14.06
C ARG A 243 3.76 -19.54 13.94
N TYR A 244 4.29 -18.90 12.91
CA TYR A 244 5.70 -18.96 12.55
C TYR A 244 6.32 -17.57 12.63
N PRO A 245 7.57 -17.45 13.10
CA PRO A 245 8.28 -16.18 13.10
C PRO A 245 8.68 -15.81 11.68
N ILE A 246 8.60 -14.51 11.38
CA ILE A 246 9.18 -13.91 10.19
C ILE A 246 9.94 -12.65 10.59
N ARG A 247 10.93 -12.28 9.78
CA ARG A 247 11.68 -11.04 9.97
C ARG A 247 11.67 -10.22 8.71
N ILE A 248 11.33 -8.93 8.84
CA ILE A 248 11.41 -7.95 7.77
C ILE A 248 12.62 -7.06 8.03
N GLU A 249 13.51 -6.97 7.06
CA GLU A 249 14.67 -6.09 7.07
C GLU A 249 14.52 -5.05 5.97
N ALA A 250 14.76 -3.77 6.28
CA ALA A 250 14.71 -2.68 5.31
C ALA A 250 16.00 -1.86 5.37
N PHE A 251 16.58 -1.60 4.21
CA PHE A 251 17.82 -0.84 4.02
C PHE A 251 17.55 0.37 3.13
N ASP A 252 17.97 1.55 3.56
CA ASP A 252 17.98 2.73 2.70
C ASP A 252 19.26 2.81 1.85
N GLN A 253 19.29 3.72 0.88
CA GLN A 253 20.46 4.00 0.05
C GLN A 253 21.67 4.56 0.82
N SER A 254 21.50 5.03 2.05
CA SER A 254 22.57 5.55 2.92
C SER A 254 23.17 4.45 3.81
N GLY A 255 22.64 3.23 3.75
CA GLY A 255 23.05 2.07 4.53
C GLY A 255 22.43 2.00 5.92
N ASN A 256 21.42 2.82 6.22
CA ASN A 256 20.64 2.72 7.45
C ASN A 256 19.71 1.51 7.38
N HIS A 257 19.48 0.87 8.52
CA HIS A 257 18.89 -0.47 8.58
C HIS A 257 17.84 -0.56 9.68
N ALA A 258 16.66 -1.07 9.32
CA ALA A 258 15.57 -1.36 10.23
C ALA A 258 15.20 -2.85 10.19
N VAL A 259 14.91 -3.40 11.37
CA VAL A 259 14.49 -4.79 11.55
C VAL A 259 13.14 -4.81 12.27
N TYR A 260 12.22 -5.61 11.76
CA TYR A 260 10.93 -5.85 12.38
C TYR A 260 10.66 -7.35 12.48
N ASP A 261 10.64 -7.88 13.70
CA ASP A 261 10.25 -9.26 13.97
C ASP A 261 8.72 -9.34 14.08
N SER A 262 8.10 -10.18 13.26
CA SER A 262 6.65 -10.40 13.23
C SER A 262 6.34 -11.90 13.22
N PHE A 263 5.06 -12.24 13.18
CA PHE A 263 4.60 -13.61 13.07
C PHE A 263 3.55 -13.72 11.97
N ILE A 264 3.64 -14.79 11.20
CA ILE A 264 2.58 -15.23 10.29
C ILE A 264 1.79 -16.37 10.94
N GLU A 265 0.48 -16.32 10.80
CA GLU A 265 -0.42 -17.39 11.21
C GLU A 265 -0.95 -18.13 9.98
N ILE A 266 -0.58 -19.40 9.86
CA ILE A 266 -1.13 -20.32 8.86
C ILE A 266 -2.35 -20.97 9.47
N LYS A 267 -3.52 -20.65 8.90
CA LYS A 267 -4.82 -21.17 9.30
C LYS A 267 -5.46 -21.86 8.11
N ASP A 268 -6.33 -22.81 8.39
CA ASP A 268 -7.24 -23.31 7.39
C ASP A 268 -8.58 -22.57 7.54
N ILE A 269 -8.86 -21.73 6.57
CA ILE A 269 -10.01 -20.81 6.56
C ILE A 269 -10.97 -21.09 5.41
N GLU A 270 -10.61 -22.05 4.54
CA GLU A 270 -11.46 -22.47 3.43
C GLU A 270 -12.49 -23.48 3.94
N LYS A 271 -13.70 -23.45 3.37
CA LYS A 271 -14.74 -24.40 3.74
C LYS A 271 -14.57 -25.70 2.96
N PRO A 272 -14.95 -26.85 3.53
CA PRO A 272 -14.89 -28.10 2.79
C PRO A 272 -15.85 -28.04 1.60
N VAL A 273 -15.45 -28.66 0.49
CA VAL A 273 -16.21 -28.68 -0.76
C VAL A 273 -17.12 -29.89 -0.80
N LEU A 274 -18.43 -29.64 -0.76
CA LEU A 274 -19.48 -30.64 -0.99
C LEU A 274 -20.14 -30.43 -2.35
N SER A 275 -20.27 -31.50 -3.14
CA SER A 275 -20.96 -31.50 -4.44
C SER A 275 -22.05 -32.56 -4.46
N LEU A 276 -23.27 -32.16 -4.80
CA LEU A 276 -24.44 -33.01 -4.88
C LEU A 276 -24.88 -33.22 -6.33
N LYS A 277 -25.51 -34.36 -6.63
CA LYS A 277 -26.07 -34.69 -7.96
C LYS A 277 -27.19 -33.76 -8.38
N THR A 278 -27.98 -33.29 -7.41
CA THR A 278 -29.14 -32.44 -7.65
C THR A 278 -29.46 -31.64 -6.38
N ASN A 279 -30.14 -30.51 -6.54
CA ASN A 279 -30.77 -29.75 -5.46
C ASN A 279 -32.27 -30.09 -5.31
N GLN A 280 -32.82 -30.94 -6.19
CA GLN A 280 -34.19 -31.42 -6.13
C GLN A 280 -34.28 -32.88 -6.54
N LEU A 281 -34.95 -33.70 -5.73
CA LEU A 281 -35.24 -35.10 -5.99
C LEU A 281 -36.75 -35.32 -6.04
N VAL A 282 -37.22 -36.10 -7.01
CA VAL A 282 -38.63 -36.53 -7.07
C VAL A 282 -38.66 -38.04 -6.87
N LEU A 283 -39.43 -38.50 -5.89
CA LEU A 283 -39.55 -39.90 -5.51
C LEU A 283 -41.00 -40.38 -5.65
N PRO A 284 -41.23 -41.53 -6.28
CA PRO A 284 -42.49 -42.26 -6.14
C PRO A 284 -42.79 -42.62 -4.68
N LEU A 285 -44.07 -42.68 -4.34
CA LEU A 285 -44.55 -43.06 -3.02
C LEU A 285 -44.05 -44.46 -2.63
N GLY A 286 -43.45 -44.56 -1.44
CA GLY A 286 -42.89 -45.80 -0.88
C GLY A 286 -41.56 -46.23 -1.50
N GLU A 287 -40.97 -45.45 -2.43
CA GLU A 287 -39.65 -45.78 -2.99
C GLU A 287 -38.55 -45.47 -1.99
N ASN A 288 -37.70 -46.47 -1.72
CA ASN A 288 -36.54 -46.31 -0.85
C ASN A 288 -35.44 -45.51 -1.54
N ILE A 289 -34.79 -44.62 -0.80
CA ILE A 289 -33.64 -43.85 -1.25
C ILE A 289 -32.55 -43.87 -0.17
N ASN A 290 -31.29 -44.00 -0.59
CA ASN A 290 -30.15 -43.68 0.27
C ASN A 290 -29.68 -42.26 -0.08
N LEU A 291 -29.84 -41.33 0.86
CA LEU A 291 -29.48 -39.92 0.64
C LEU A 291 -27.98 -39.71 0.41
N TYR A 292 -27.12 -40.60 0.89
CA TYR A 292 -25.69 -40.56 0.58
C TYR A 292 -25.40 -40.78 -0.91
N ASP A 293 -26.27 -41.48 -1.64
CA ASP A 293 -26.09 -41.70 -3.08
C ASP A 293 -26.23 -40.39 -3.89
N LEU A 294 -26.76 -39.31 -3.28
CA LEU A 294 -26.82 -38.00 -3.91
C LEU A 294 -25.50 -37.22 -3.84
N ILE A 295 -24.53 -37.67 -3.04
CA ILE A 295 -23.23 -37.01 -2.90
C ILE A 295 -22.30 -37.47 -4.02
N ILE A 296 -21.71 -36.52 -4.74
CA ILE A 296 -20.69 -36.78 -5.76
C ILE A 296 -19.29 -36.71 -5.15
N LYS A 297 -19.07 -35.70 -4.31
CA LYS A 297 -17.75 -35.36 -3.80
C LYS A 297 -17.86 -34.62 -2.49
N ALA A 298 -17.05 -35.03 -1.53
CA ALA A 298 -16.73 -34.32 -0.31
C ALA A 298 -15.21 -34.31 -0.21
N LYS A 299 -14.61 -33.14 0.02
CA LYS A 299 -13.17 -32.99 0.22
C LYS A 299 -12.88 -31.66 0.91
N ASP A 300 -11.67 -31.53 1.41
CA ASP A 300 -11.14 -30.29 1.96
C ASP A 300 -9.75 -29.97 1.36
N ASN A 301 -9.24 -28.75 1.56
CA ASN A 301 -7.90 -28.32 1.16
C ASN A 301 -6.80 -28.86 2.09
N TYR A 302 -7.11 -29.11 3.36
CA TYR A 302 -6.15 -29.57 4.37
C TYR A 302 -6.56 -30.86 5.06
N ASP A 303 -7.82 -30.96 5.47
CA ASP A 303 -8.30 -32.12 6.20
C ASP A 303 -8.60 -33.31 5.28
N THR A 304 -8.39 -34.52 5.80
CA THR A 304 -8.80 -35.74 5.10
C THR A 304 -10.28 -36.01 5.39
N ILE A 305 -11.14 -35.40 4.56
CA ILE A 305 -12.59 -35.52 4.64
C ILE A 305 -13.13 -36.29 3.43
N ASP A 306 -14.12 -37.15 3.66
CA ASP A 306 -14.82 -37.87 2.61
C ASP A 306 -16.37 -37.84 2.77
N ILE A 307 -17.05 -38.65 1.97
CA ILE A 307 -18.53 -38.68 1.89
C ILE A 307 -19.15 -39.14 3.22
N ASN A 308 -18.46 -39.96 4.01
CA ASN A 308 -18.96 -40.51 5.26
C ASN A 308 -19.00 -39.46 6.39
N ASP A 309 -18.25 -38.36 6.23
CA ASP A 309 -18.24 -37.26 7.20
C ASP A 309 -19.40 -36.27 7.00
N VAL A 310 -20.19 -36.44 5.93
CA VAL A 310 -21.34 -35.58 5.63
C VAL A 310 -22.50 -35.92 6.55
N LEU A 311 -22.92 -34.95 7.35
CA LEU A 311 -24.12 -35.05 8.17
C LEU A 311 -25.35 -34.74 7.30
N ILE A 312 -26.32 -35.65 7.28
CA ILE A 312 -27.58 -35.48 6.55
C ILE A 312 -28.73 -35.42 7.55
N GLU A 313 -29.40 -34.28 7.62
CA GLU A 313 -30.60 -34.07 8.44
C GLU A 313 -31.84 -33.98 7.54
N THR A 314 -32.86 -34.79 7.81
CA THR A 314 -34.10 -34.78 7.04
C THR A 314 -35.29 -35.29 7.87
N ASP A 315 -36.48 -34.80 7.55
CA ASP A 315 -37.77 -35.28 8.04
C ASP A 315 -38.53 -36.13 7.00
N LEU A 316 -37.83 -36.61 5.96
CA LEU A 316 -38.39 -37.36 4.86
C LEU A 316 -39.22 -38.57 5.33
N ASP A 317 -40.50 -38.57 4.97
CA ASP A 317 -41.40 -39.72 5.10
C ASP A 317 -41.79 -40.22 3.71
N ILE A 318 -41.13 -41.29 3.26
CA ILE A 318 -41.35 -41.88 1.93
C ILE A 318 -42.76 -42.45 1.74
N ASN A 319 -43.50 -42.70 2.83
CA ASN A 319 -44.85 -43.28 2.77
C ASN A 319 -45.94 -42.22 2.70
N LYS A 320 -45.57 -40.94 2.59
CA LYS A 320 -46.50 -39.84 2.56
C LYS A 320 -46.17 -38.89 1.42
N VAL A 321 -47.16 -38.62 0.56
CA VAL A 321 -47.05 -37.62 -0.49
C VAL A 321 -46.84 -36.24 0.14
N GLY A 322 -45.80 -35.53 -0.29
CA GLY A 322 -45.41 -34.27 0.33
C GLY A 322 -44.14 -33.66 -0.25
N TYR A 323 -43.78 -32.51 0.33
CA TYR A 323 -42.52 -31.82 0.10
C TYR A 323 -41.71 -31.91 1.38
N TYR A 324 -40.47 -32.34 1.25
CA TYR A 324 -39.53 -32.57 2.34
C TYR A 324 -38.21 -31.86 2.02
N GLU A 325 -37.42 -31.61 3.05
CA GLU A 325 -36.08 -31.06 2.89
C GLU A 325 -35.04 -32.01 3.48
N ALA A 326 -33.90 -32.14 2.80
CA ALA A 326 -32.70 -32.74 3.35
C ALA A 326 -31.58 -31.69 3.36
N ILE A 327 -30.98 -31.49 4.53
CA ILE A 327 -29.84 -30.59 4.74
C ILE A 327 -28.59 -31.45 4.82
N TYR A 328 -27.63 -31.16 3.95
CA TYR A 328 -26.32 -31.79 3.94
C TYR A 328 -25.31 -30.81 4.50
N GLU A 329 -24.68 -31.15 5.62
CA GLU A 329 -23.66 -30.35 6.26
C GLU A 329 -22.33 -31.09 6.23
N LEU A 330 -21.28 -30.38 5.85
CA LEU A 330 -19.91 -30.86 5.90
C LEU A 330 -19.07 -29.84 6.65
N LYS A 331 -18.33 -30.32 7.64
CA LYS A 331 -17.54 -29.51 8.55
C LYS A 331 -16.13 -30.08 8.63
N ASP A 332 -15.14 -29.21 8.57
CA ASP A 332 -13.73 -29.57 8.74
C ASP A 332 -13.26 -29.49 10.21
N ASN A 333 -12.00 -29.84 10.47
CA ASN A 333 -11.41 -29.80 11.81
C ASN A 333 -11.13 -28.36 12.27
N SER A 334 -10.95 -27.44 11.32
CA SER A 334 -10.82 -25.99 11.54
C SER A 334 -12.16 -25.31 11.88
N ASN A 335 -13.26 -26.06 11.81
CA ASN A 335 -14.65 -25.64 12.00
C ASN A 335 -15.23 -24.77 10.89
N ASN A 336 -14.67 -24.77 9.67
CA ASN A 336 -15.34 -24.18 8.53
C ASN A 336 -16.45 -25.13 8.04
N VAL A 337 -17.60 -24.56 7.65
CA VAL A 337 -18.82 -25.32 7.38
C VAL A 337 -19.42 -24.97 6.02
N SER A 338 -19.73 -26.01 5.27
CA SER A 338 -20.51 -26.00 4.03
C SER A 338 -21.85 -26.70 4.24
N ALA A 339 -22.95 -26.04 3.87
CA ALA A 339 -24.30 -26.58 4.01
C ALA A 339 -25.09 -26.42 2.71
N TYR A 340 -25.77 -27.49 2.30
CA TYR A 340 -26.56 -27.54 1.07
C TYR A 340 -27.95 -28.13 1.35
N LYS A 341 -28.95 -27.65 0.62
CA LYS A 341 -30.32 -28.12 0.73
C LYS A 341 -30.74 -28.88 -0.52
N VAL A 342 -31.41 -30.02 -0.32
CA VAL A 342 -32.07 -30.79 -1.37
C VAL A 342 -33.56 -30.84 -1.08
N ASN A 343 -34.36 -30.35 -2.02
CA ASN A 343 -35.82 -30.43 -1.96
C ASN A 343 -36.27 -31.80 -2.45
N ILE A 344 -36.99 -32.56 -1.62
CA ILE A 344 -37.48 -33.89 -1.96
C ILE A 344 -39.00 -33.84 -2.14
N ILE A 345 -39.47 -34.31 -3.27
CA ILE A 345 -40.90 -34.33 -3.59
C ILE A 345 -41.33 -35.78 -3.70
N VAL A 346 -42.09 -36.26 -2.72
CA VAL A 346 -42.72 -37.58 -2.77
C VAL A 346 -44.05 -37.45 -3.49
N ARG A 347 -44.26 -38.21 -4.56
CA ARG A 347 -45.49 -38.20 -5.36
C ARG A 347 -46.04 -39.60 -5.51
N ASP A 348 -47.34 -39.71 -5.43
CA ASP A 348 -48.03 -40.91 -5.86
C ASP A 348 -48.05 -40.97 -7.40
N THR A 349 -47.57 -42.08 -7.93
CA THR A 349 -47.47 -42.36 -9.37
C THR A 349 -48.17 -43.66 -9.76
N LYS A 350 -48.76 -44.39 -8.82
CA LYS A 350 -49.45 -45.65 -9.11
C LYS A 350 -50.93 -45.38 -9.26
N ALA A 351 -51.56 -46.11 -10.18
CA ALA A 351 -53.01 -46.02 -10.33
C ALA A 351 -53.72 -46.86 -9.26
N PRO A 352 -54.96 -46.50 -8.88
CA PRO A 352 -55.80 -47.33 -8.04
C PRO A 352 -55.98 -48.75 -8.58
N VAL A 353 -56.34 -49.66 -7.68
CA VAL A 353 -56.64 -51.06 -7.99
C VAL A 353 -58.10 -51.35 -7.65
N PHE A 354 -58.81 -51.96 -8.59
CA PHE A 354 -60.13 -52.54 -8.35
C PHE A 354 -59.97 -53.96 -7.82
N ASP A 355 -60.67 -54.27 -6.73
CA ASP A 355 -60.94 -55.63 -6.26
C ASP A 355 -62.46 -55.84 -6.32
N ILE A 356 -62.86 -56.56 -7.38
CA ILE A 356 -64.24 -56.74 -7.82
C ILE A 356 -64.38 -58.11 -8.51
N GLU A 357 -65.31 -58.92 -8.02
CA GLU A 357 -65.62 -60.24 -8.56
C GLU A 357 -66.62 -60.16 -9.73
N PRO A 358 -66.60 -61.10 -10.70
CA PRO A 358 -67.65 -61.19 -11.71
C PRO A 358 -69.02 -61.51 -11.09
N ILE A 359 -70.11 -61.12 -11.75
CA ILE A 359 -71.49 -61.44 -11.33
C ILE A 359 -72.01 -62.62 -12.14
N GLU A 360 -72.59 -63.62 -11.48
CA GLU A 360 -73.34 -64.70 -12.11
C GLU A 360 -74.65 -64.93 -11.36
N THR A 361 -75.79 -64.78 -12.04
CA THR A 361 -77.13 -64.89 -11.42
C THR A 361 -78.18 -65.35 -12.43
N TYR A 362 -79.31 -65.84 -11.94
CA TYR A 362 -80.52 -66.12 -12.74
C TYR A 362 -81.52 -64.97 -12.71
N ASP A 363 -81.35 -64.02 -11.80
CA ASP A 363 -82.29 -62.95 -11.52
C ASP A 363 -81.71 -61.60 -11.93
N TYR A 364 -82.28 -60.99 -12.96
CA TYR A 364 -81.88 -59.67 -13.43
C TYR A 364 -82.06 -58.59 -12.37
N ASP A 365 -83.14 -58.65 -11.59
CA ASP A 365 -83.48 -57.63 -10.59
C ASP A 365 -82.54 -57.70 -9.37
N SER A 366 -81.79 -58.80 -9.24
CA SER A 366 -80.75 -58.97 -8.21
C SER A 366 -79.40 -58.33 -8.58
N ILE A 367 -79.21 -57.87 -9.82
CA ILE A 367 -77.94 -57.33 -10.29
C ILE A 367 -77.76 -55.89 -9.81
N ASP A 368 -76.88 -55.70 -8.83
CA ASP A 368 -76.36 -54.38 -8.45
C ASP A 368 -74.93 -54.19 -8.98
N LEU A 369 -74.78 -53.33 -9.98
CA LEU A 369 -73.48 -53.01 -10.58
C LEU A 369 -72.57 -52.17 -9.68
N THR A 370 -73.05 -51.74 -8.52
CA THR A 370 -72.28 -51.00 -7.51
C THR A 370 -71.94 -51.83 -6.28
N ASP A 371 -72.54 -53.02 -6.14
CA ASP A 371 -72.27 -53.92 -5.02
C ASP A 371 -70.98 -54.72 -5.23
N GLN A 372 -70.34 -55.09 -4.10
CA GLN A 372 -69.09 -55.87 -4.04
C GLN A 372 -67.94 -55.24 -4.83
N ILE A 373 -67.88 -53.90 -4.86
CA ILE A 373 -66.77 -53.15 -5.44
C ILE A 373 -65.92 -52.59 -4.31
N SER A 374 -64.65 -52.98 -4.26
CA SER A 374 -63.65 -52.29 -3.46
C SER A 374 -62.58 -51.69 -4.37
N VAL A 375 -62.22 -50.44 -4.10
CA VAL A 375 -61.18 -49.72 -4.84
C VAL A 375 -60.21 -49.17 -3.82
N SER A 376 -58.95 -49.52 -3.98
CA SER A 376 -57.88 -49.12 -3.07
C SER A 376 -56.71 -48.51 -3.82
N ASP A 377 -55.94 -47.69 -3.13
CA ASP A 377 -54.75 -47.03 -3.64
C ASP A 377 -53.70 -46.97 -2.53
N ASP A 378 -52.41 -46.93 -2.89
CA ASP A 378 -51.31 -46.94 -1.94
C ASP A 378 -51.07 -45.59 -1.25
N SER A 379 -51.68 -44.49 -1.74
CA SER A 379 -51.60 -43.18 -1.10
C SER A 379 -52.37 -43.03 0.21
N GLY A 380 -53.22 -44.01 0.56
CA GLY A 380 -54.08 -43.96 1.75
C GLY A 380 -55.14 -42.87 1.70
N LYS A 381 -55.35 -42.23 0.54
CA LYS A 381 -56.44 -41.28 0.30
C LYS A 381 -57.66 -42.00 -0.27
N PRO A 382 -58.88 -41.48 -0.04
CA PRO A 382 -60.07 -42.01 -0.68
C PRO A 382 -59.95 -41.96 -2.20
N VAL A 383 -60.33 -43.05 -2.86
CA VAL A 383 -60.37 -43.15 -4.32
C VAL A 383 -61.79 -42.87 -4.80
N ASN A 384 -61.94 -42.06 -5.84
CA ASN A 384 -63.22 -41.86 -6.50
C ASN A 384 -63.34 -42.85 -7.66
N TRP A 385 -64.42 -43.63 -7.69
CA TRP A 385 -64.73 -44.52 -8.81
C TRP A 385 -66.14 -44.30 -9.34
N VAL A 386 -66.36 -44.64 -10.60
CA VAL A 386 -67.65 -44.48 -11.28
C VAL A 386 -67.87 -45.61 -12.28
N LEU A 387 -69.12 -46.08 -12.40
CA LEU A 387 -69.57 -46.89 -13.52
C LEU A 387 -69.69 -45.98 -14.74
N VAL A 388 -68.85 -46.22 -15.75
CA VAL A 388 -68.79 -45.40 -16.97
C VAL A 388 -69.87 -45.84 -17.95
N GLU A 389 -69.97 -47.14 -18.19
CA GLU A 389 -70.90 -47.71 -19.17
C GLU A 389 -71.17 -49.19 -18.85
N THR A 390 -72.33 -49.70 -19.28
CA THR A 390 -72.68 -51.12 -19.24
C THR A 390 -73.55 -51.48 -20.46
N ASN A 391 -73.40 -52.70 -20.97
CA ASN A 391 -74.27 -53.26 -22.01
C ASN A 391 -75.32 -54.24 -21.46
N LEU A 392 -75.50 -54.28 -20.14
CA LEU A 392 -76.43 -55.17 -19.44
C LEU A 392 -77.89 -54.90 -19.87
N VAL A 393 -78.61 -55.97 -20.22
CA VAL A 393 -80.05 -55.96 -20.52
C VAL A 393 -80.75 -57.15 -19.85
N ALA A 394 -82.07 -57.06 -19.69
CA ALA A 394 -82.91 -58.08 -19.05
C ALA A 394 -83.15 -59.33 -19.92
N GLN A 395 -82.08 -59.94 -20.42
CA GLN A 395 -82.10 -61.17 -21.21
C GLN A 395 -80.91 -62.07 -20.83
N PRO A 396 -81.06 -63.40 -20.79
CA PRO A 396 -79.94 -64.30 -20.53
C PRO A 396 -78.78 -64.07 -21.51
N GLY A 397 -77.56 -63.94 -21.00
CA GLY A 397 -76.39 -63.56 -21.79
C GLY A 397 -75.16 -63.21 -20.95
N LYS A 398 -74.06 -62.92 -21.65
CA LYS A 398 -72.82 -62.39 -21.06
C LYS A 398 -72.71 -60.91 -21.37
N TYR A 399 -72.50 -60.11 -20.33
CA TYR A 399 -72.44 -58.66 -20.36
C TYR A 399 -71.17 -58.15 -19.69
N GLN A 400 -70.86 -56.89 -19.91
CA GLN A 400 -69.68 -56.24 -19.37
C GLN A 400 -70.03 -54.83 -18.87
N ALA A 401 -69.45 -54.46 -17.73
CA ALA A 401 -69.55 -53.13 -17.15
C ALA A 401 -68.15 -52.52 -17.02
N LEU A 402 -67.98 -51.28 -17.51
CA LEU A 402 -66.73 -50.54 -17.50
C LEU A 402 -66.71 -49.55 -16.35
N TYR A 403 -65.69 -49.64 -15.51
CA TYR A 403 -65.47 -48.77 -14.36
C TYR A 403 -64.21 -47.94 -14.57
N LEU A 404 -64.21 -46.73 -14.02
CA LEU A 404 -63.04 -45.86 -13.91
C LEU A 404 -62.83 -45.50 -12.45
N ALA A 405 -61.60 -45.67 -11.97
CA ALA A 405 -61.15 -45.12 -10.70
C ALA A 405 -60.06 -44.06 -10.94
N ILE A 406 -60.15 -42.95 -10.21
CA ILE A 406 -59.15 -41.87 -10.18
C ILE A 406 -58.81 -41.58 -8.71
N ASP A 407 -57.54 -41.60 -8.36
CA ASP A 407 -57.07 -41.23 -7.03
C ASP A 407 -57.10 -39.70 -6.79
N ALA A 408 -56.63 -39.28 -5.61
CA ALA A 408 -56.54 -37.88 -5.21
C ALA A 408 -55.45 -37.07 -5.95
N TYR A 409 -54.54 -37.74 -6.64
CA TYR A 409 -53.33 -37.21 -7.30
C TYR A 409 -53.41 -37.23 -8.84
N GLY A 410 -54.44 -37.86 -9.40
CA GLY A 410 -54.76 -37.92 -10.82
C GLY A 410 -54.35 -39.22 -11.52
N ASN A 411 -53.78 -40.21 -10.82
CA ASN A 411 -53.56 -41.51 -11.45
C ASN A 411 -54.90 -42.26 -11.54
N HIS A 412 -55.05 -43.08 -12.59
CA HIS A 412 -56.34 -43.65 -12.93
C HIS A 412 -56.22 -45.03 -13.56
N THR A 413 -57.25 -45.84 -13.37
CA THR A 413 -57.36 -47.17 -13.96
C THR A 413 -58.77 -47.42 -14.50
N TYR A 414 -58.86 -48.25 -15.53
CA TYR A 414 -60.13 -48.76 -16.03
C TYR A 414 -60.24 -50.24 -15.71
N HIS A 415 -61.41 -50.69 -15.25
CA HIS A 415 -61.67 -52.10 -14.97
C HIS A 415 -62.94 -52.57 -15.68
N LEU A 416 -62.90 -53.82 -16.17
CA LEU A 416 -64.01 -54.43 -16.89
C LEU A 416 -64.57 -55.62 -16.11
N ARG A 417 -65.74 -55.44 -15.49
CA ARG A 417 -66.44 -56.50 -14.77
C ARG A 417 -67.24 -57.33 -15.75
N HIS A 418 -67.17 -58.65 -15.63
CA HIS A 418 -67.97 -59.59 -16.41
C HIS A 418 -69.25 -59.95 -15.64
N ILE A 419 -70.39 -59.97 -16.34
CA ILE A 419 -71.70 -60.32 -15.80
C ILE A 419 -72.27 -61.46 -16.64
N THR A 420 -72.80 -62.50 -16.02
CA THR A 420 -73.49 -63.62 -16.67
C THR A 420 -74.90 -63.73 -16.11
N LEU A 421 -75.91 -63.44 -16.93
CA LEU A 421 -77.31 -63.69 -16.60
C LEU A 421 -77.70 -65.05 -17.21
N LEU A 422 -77.99 -66.02 -16.35
CA LEU A 422 -78.35 -67.38 -16.73
C LEU A 422 -79.85 -67.46 -17.05
N ALA A 423 -80.22 -68.39 -17.94
CA ALA A 423 -81.63 -68.66 -18.22
C ALA A 423 -82.25 -69.40 -17.03
N SER A 424 -83.42 -68.96 -16.55
CA SER A 424 -84.17 -69.69 -15.54
C SER A 424 -84.72 -70.99 -16.14
N ASP A 425 -84.65 -72.09 -15.39
CA ASP A 425 -85.25 -73.40 -15.74
C ASP A 425 -86.78 -73.32 -15.65
N SER A 426 -87.40 -72.52 -16.52
CA SER A 426 -88.80 -72.68 -16.90
C SER A 426 -88.81 -73.26 -18.30
N SER A 427 -89.49 -74.39 -18.46
CA SER A 427 -89.66 -75.14 -19.71
C SER A 427 -90.25 -74.27 -20.82
N ASP A 428 -89.38 -73.55 -21.51
CA ASP A 428 -89.52 -73.17 -22.91
C ASP A 428 -88.12 -72.79 -23.39
N THR A 429 -87.56 -73.56 -24.31
CA THR A 429 -86.34 -73.17 -25.01
C THR A 429 -86.66 -72.01 -25.96
N PRO A 430 -85.88 -70.91 -25.88
CA PRO A 430 -85.32 -70.34 -27.09
C PRO A 430 -83.83 -70.65 -27.14
N THR A 431 -83.47 -71.32 -28.22
CA THR A 431 -82.15 -71.34 -28.83
C THR A 431 -81.44 -69.98 -28.76
N GLY A 432 -80.20 -70.01 -28.25
CA GLY A 432 -79.19 -68.97 -28.45
C GLY A 432 -78.86 -68.21 -27.18
N ALA A 433 -77.78 -68.60 -26.48
CA ALA A 433 -77.12 -67.67 -25.57
C ALA A 433 -76.71 -66.44 -26.39
N MET A 434 -77.38 -65.31 -26.17
CA MET A 434 -77.02 -64.05 -26.80
C MET A 434 -75.67 -63.62 -26.22
N ILE A 435 -74.63 -63.71 -27.05
CA ILE A 435 -73.32 -63.15 -26.74
C ILE A 435 -73.36 -61.68 -27.16
N ALA A 436 -73.65 -60.80 -26.22
CA ALA A 436 -73.60 -59.36 -26.44
C ALA A 436 -72.17 -58.85 -26.20
N TYR A 437 -71.30 -58.96 -27.21
CA TYR A 437 -70.01 -58.26 -27.20
C TYR A 437 -70.09 -57.02 -28.09
N THR A 438 -70.43 -55.88 -27.50
CA THR A 438 -70.04 -54.57 -28.02
C THR A 438 -69.81 -53.63 -26.84
N ILE A 439 -68.54 -53.46 -26.46
CA ILE A 439 -68.11 -52.32 -25.66
C ILE A 439 -67.66 -51.25 -26.65
N PHE A 440 -68.42 -50.16 -26.77
CA PHE A 440 -67.91 -48.98 -27.47
C PHE A 440 -67.01 -48.22 -26.50
N GLY A 441 -65.70 -48.47 -26.58
CA GLY A 441 -64.69 -47.60 -25.99
C GLY A 441 -64.68 -46.24 -26.69
N MET A 442 -65.70 -45.41 -26.52
CA MET A 442 -65.73 -44.03 -26.99
C MET A 442 -66.40 -43.13 -25.96
N LEU A 443 -65.61 -42.67 -24.99
CA LEU A 443 -65.64 -41.30 -24.46
C LEU A 443 -64.34 -41.04 -23.68
N SER A 444 -63.20 -41.32 -24.34
CA SER A 444 -61.88 -40.95 -23.85
C SER A 444 -61.71 -39.43 -23.66
N ILE A 445 -62.61 -38.59 -24.20
CA ILE A 445 -62.47 -37.12 -24.19
C ILE A 445 -63.28 -36.42 -23.09
N SER A 446 -64.45 -36.92 -22.68
CA SER A 446 -65.30 -36.23 -21.68
C SER A 446 -64.82 -36.44 -20.24
N VAL A 447 -64.27 -37.62 -19.95
CA VAL A 447 -63.76 -37.93 -18.61
C VAL A 447 -62.39 -37.29 -18.37
N LEU A 448 -61.56 -37.17 -19.41
CA LEU A 448 -60.37 -36.32 -19.39
C LEU A 448 -60.73 -34.85 -19.07
N ALA A 449 -61.85 -34.33 -19.59
CA ALA A 449 -62.31 -32.98 -19.30
C ALA A 449 -62.81 -32.81 -17.85
N TYR A 450 -63.50 -33.81 -17.28
CA TYR A 450 -63.94 -33.77 -15.88
C TYR A 450 -62.76 -33.89 -14.89
N GLY A 451 -61.81 -34.81 -15.16
CA GLY A 451 -60.59 -34.95 -14.38
C GLY A 451 -59.70 -33.70 -14.45
N MET A 452 -59.50 -33.13 -15.64
CA MET A 452 -58.77 -31.86 -15.81
C MET A 452 -59.49 -30.66 -15.15
N TYR A 453 -60.82 -30.62 -15.18
CA TYR A 453 -61.62 -29.57 -14.51
C TYR A 453 -61.49 -29.66 -12.97
N TYR A 454 -61.57 -30.87 -12.40
CA TYR A 454 -61.41 -31.08 -10.96
C TYR A 454 -59.98 -30.76 -10.49
N TYR A 455 -58.97 -31.17 -11.27
CA TYR A 455 -57.56 -30.86 -11.00
C TYR A 455 -57.26 -29.34 -11.07
N ARG A 456 -57.85 -28.62 -12.04
CA ARG A 456 -57.71 -27.15 -12.15
C ARG A 456 -58.31 -26.39 -10.97
N ILE A 457 -59.43 -26.85 -10.42
CA ILE A 457 -60.10 -26.16 -9.29
C ILE A 457 -59.31 -26.33 -7.99
N LYS A 458 -58.63 -27.47 -7.79
CA LYS A 458 -57.87 -27.74 -6.56
C LYS A 458 -56.50 -27.06 -6.54
N LYS A 459 -55.85 -26.88 -7.70
CA LYS A 459 -54.57 -26.16 -7.83
C LYS A 459 -54.66 -24.66 -7.51
N HIS A 460 -55.85 -24.06 -7.58
CA HIS A 460 -56.07 -22.65 -7.24
C HIS A 460 -56.39 -22.39 -5.75
N ARG A 461 -56.30 -23.41 -4.88
CA ARG A 461 -56.63 -23.30 -3.45
C ARG A 461 -55.56 -23.84 -2.47
N LEU A 462 -54.35 -24.14 -2.93
CA LEU A 462 -53.21 -24.55 -2.09
C LEU A 462 -51.97 -23.73 -2.41
#